data_AF-A0A8H6HLN6-F1
#
_entry.id   AF-A0A8H6HLN6-F1
#
_cell.length_a   1.000
_cell.length_b   1.000
_cell.length_c   1.000
_cell.angle_alpha   90.00
_cell.angle_beta   90.00
_cell.angle_gamma   90.00
#
_symmetry.space_group_name_H-M   'P 1'
#
loop_
_entity.id
_entity.type
_entity.pdbx_description
1 polymer ?
#
loop_
_entity_poly.entity_id
_entity_poly.type
_entity_poly.pdbx_seq_one_letter_code
_entity_poly.pdbx_strand_id
1 'polypeptide(L)'
;MGLGETPALSCRPPRAVIARLFPSLLSETMASSQVSRPAGQRLSIIDDTPSDVWYEIAMLSYPPEIASLQSTCRALKELLFQKQVWGAALKAMCRQNRLFLPSYPMERMSVMAIQRCALGPYVFKRMVHRHSSVVARMESAQSLMKNPATKPVGVTDRIKFRNRPIADSGTGVFLVPGGRFLVTFDGDALTLWDVGVAGGPPTKPSQVTQIAFPPGTFPMHRADGDEAAGPAVSVRMRGDDLRVVIAYGRGTVVAKAFDLGSVDTRPTFTLLGSVSIDASHEEHMPCCKELDQFDDRALITVGNGTSREFIVWNFMQSSFSVMFSSPKPTLSSLYRRALPLGSQNHQISGERAHRSNQRTHLLHHSLTCNTRWNV
;
A
#
# COMPACT_ATOMS: atom_id res chain seq x y z
N MET A 1 -5.17 -3.81 -45.83
CA MET A 1 -6.10 -2.86 -45.16
C MET A 1 -7.18 -3.68 -44.50
N GLY A 2 -7.17 -3.76 -43.17
CA GLY A 2 -8.17 -4.47 -42.39
C GLY A 2 -8.10 -3.91 -40.98
N LEU A 3 -8.87 -2.86 -40.73
CA LEU A 3 -9.01 -2.25 -39.41
C LEU A 3 -9.87 -3.20 -38.58
N GLY A 4 -9.23 -3.96 -37.69
CA GLY A 4 -9.94 -4.77 -36.70
C GLY A 4 -10.65 -3.84 -35.72
N GLU A 5 -11.98 -3.89 -35.72
CA GLU A 5 -12.82 -3.23 -34.73
C GLU A 5 -12.47 -3.73 -33.34
N THR A 6 -12.06 -2.82 -32.48
CA THR A 6 -11.85 -3.09 -31.06
C THR A 6 -13.21 -3.04 -30.36
N PRO A 7 -13.57 -4.02 -29.51
CA PRO A 7 -14.87 -4.04 -28.86
C PRO A 7 -14.97 -2.87 -27.88
N ALA A 8 -15.96 -2.00 -28.11
CA ALA A 8 -16.31 -0.94 -27.20
C ALA A 8 -16.72 -1.55 -25.84
N LEU A 9 -16.04 -1.15 -24.78
CA LEU A 9 -16.47 -1.39 -23.40
C LEU A 9 -17.78 -0.63 -23.18
N SER A 10 -18.89 -1.33 -23.43
CA SER A 10 -20.25 -0.89 -23.16
C SER A 10 -20.42 -0.66 -21.66
N CYS A 11 -20.66 0.59 -21.28
CA CYS A 11 -21.24 0.92 -19.98
C CYS A 11 -22.59 0.23 -19.88
N ARG A 12 -22.63 -0.95 -19.24
CA ARG A 12 -23.90 -1.64 -18.99
C ARG A 12 -24.81 -0.74 -18.14
N PRO A 13 -26.10 -0.61 -18.48
CA PRO A 13 -27.04 0.18 -17.69
C PRO A 13 -27.21 -0.42 -16.27
N PRO A 14 -27.64 0.39 -15.29
CA PRO A 14 -27.77 -0.01 -13.87
C PRO A 14 -28.63 -1.26 -13.62
N ARG A 15 -29.45 -1.70 -14.58
CA ARG A 15 -30.17 -2.98 -14.53
C ARG A 15 -29.26 -4.20 -14.32
N ALA A 16 -28.03 -4.17 -14.82
CA ALA A 16 -27.08 -5.28 -14.67
C ALA A 16 -26.53 -5.42 -13.24
N VAL A 17 -26.57 -4.36 -12.42
CA VAL A 17 -26.08 -4.37 -11.03
C VAL A 17 -27.12 -5.03 -10.12
N ILE A 18 -28.40 -4.66 -10.26
CA ILE A 18 -29.51 -5.30 -9.53
C ILE A 18 -29.58 -6.80 -9.88
N ALA A 19 -29.39 -7.14 -11.16
CA ALA A 19 -29.38 -8.54 -11.60
C ALA A 19 -28.23 -9.38 -11.04
N ARG A 20 -27.09 -8.76 -10.69
CA ARG A 20 -25.97 -9.45 -10.04
C ARG A 20 -26.19 -9.65 -8.55
N LEU A 21 -26.84 -8.69 -7.89
CA LEU A 21 -27.09 -8.74 -6.44
C LEU A 21 -28.26 -9.65 -6.08
N PHE A 22 -29.23 -9.82 -6.98
CA PHE A 22 -30.42 -10.63 -6.72
C PHE A 22 -30.79 -11.55 -7.91
N PRO A 23 -29.97 -12.56 -8.23
CA PRO A 23 -30.25 -13.48 -9.34
C PRO A 23 -31.52 -14.33 -9.12
N SER A 24 -31.90 -14.58 -7.86
CA SER A 24 -33.13 -15.32 -7.49
C SER A 24 -34.42 -14.51 -7.69
N LEU A 25 -34.42 -13.21 -7.38
CA LEU A 25 -35.59 -12.33 -7.58
C LEU A 25 -35.97 -12.16 -9.07
N LEU A 26 -34.99 -12.28 -9.97
CA LEU A 26 -35.23 -12.26 -11.42
C LEU A 26 -35.65 -13.61 -12.00
N SER A 27 -35.28 -14.73 -11.37
CA SER A 27 -35.68 -16.07 -11.84
C SER A 27 -37.12 -16.40 -11.46
N GLU A 28 -37.58 -15.96 -10.28
CA GLU A 28 -38.97 -16.21 -9.85
C GLU A 28 -40.00 -15.32 -10.57
N THR A 29 -39.59 -14.17 -11.10
CA THR A 29 -40.49 -13.28 -11.86
C THR A 29 -40.70 -13.69 -13.32
N MET A 30 -39.95 -14.67 -13.83
CA MET A 30 -40.04 -15.13 -15.23
C MET A 30 -40.79 -16.46 -15.41
N ALA A 31 -41.05 -17.21 -14.33
CA ALA A 31 -41.58 -18.57 -14.43
C ALA A 31 -43.06 -18.74 -14.06
N SER A 32 -43.77 -17.70 -13.60
CA SER A 32 -45.19 -17.83 -13.27
C SER A 32 -46.01 -16.60 -13.67
N SER A 33 -47.09 -16.89 -14.40
CA SER A 33 -48.25 -16.03 -14.66
C SER A 33 -48.16 -14.99 -15.78
N GLN A 34 -48.71 -15.38 -16.94
CA GLN A 34 -49.40 -14.48 -17.88
C GLN A 34 -50.69 -13.93 -17.24
N VAL A 35 -50.58 -13.21 -16.12
CA VAL A 35 -51.69 -12.42 -15.58
C VAL A 35 -51.59 -11.03 -16.20
N SER A 36 -52.63 -10.64 -16.93
CA SER A 36 -52.78 -9.31 -17.53
C SER A 36 -52.69 -8.24 -16.43
N ARG A 37 -51.49 -7.69 -16.22
CA ARG A 37 -51.30 -6.59 -15.27
C ARG A 37 -51.96 -5.33 -15.84
N PRO A 38 -52.81 -4.63 -15.05
CA PRO A 38 -53.39 -3.37 -15.48
C PRO A 38 -52.28 -2.37 -15.79
N ALA A 39 -52.38 -1.75 -16.96
CA ALA A 39 -51.48 -0.70 -17.41
C ALA A 39 -51.57 0.49 -16.44
N GLY A 40 -50.68 0.55 -15.45
CA GLY A 40 -50.68 1.62 -14.45
C GLY A 40 -49.93 1.32 -13.16
N GLN A 41 -49.77 0.04 -12.77
CA GLN A 41 -48.97 -0.29 -11.58
C GLN A 41 -47.48 -0.29 -11.90
N ARG A 42 -46.84 0.88 -11.78
CA ARG A 42 -45.41 0.94 -11.52
C ARG A 42 -45.19 0.36 -10.13
N LEU A 43 -44.66 -0.86 -10.05
CA LEU A 43 -44.11 -1.43 -8.82
C LEU A 43 -43.04 -0.47 -8.29
N SER A 44 -43.36 0.35 -7.30
CA SER A 44 -42.36 1.09 -6.55
C SER A 44 -41.77 0.18 -5.48
N ILE A 45 -41.03 -0.84 -5.92
CA ILE A 45 -40.20 -1.70 -5.04
C ILE A 45 -39.39 -0.83 -4.07
N ILE A 46 -39.00 0.38 -4.49
CA ILE A 46 -38.25 1.34 -3.69
C ILE A 46 -39.05 1.86 -2.49
N ASP A 47 -40.36 2.10 -2.62
CA ASP A 47 -41.20 2.62 -1.54
C ASP A 47 -41.56 1.51 -0.54
N ASP A 48 -41.67 0.27 -1.02
CA ASP A 48 -42.01 -0.91 -0.20
C ASP A 48 -40.79 -1.53 0.51
N THR A 49 -39.57 -1.23 0.06
CA THR A 49 -38.34 -1.80 0.64
C THR A 49 -37.87 -0.96 1.84
N PRO A 50 -37.76 -1.55 3.04
CA PRO A 50 -37.24 -0.87 4.22
C PRO A 50 -35.84 -0.26 4.00
N SER A 51 -35.58 0.90 4.62
CA SER A 51 -34.33 1.65 4.42
C SER A 51 -33.07 0.89 4.84
N ASP A 52 -33.17 0.08 5.90
CA ASP A 52 -32.14 -0.84 6.42
C ASP A 52 -31.65 -1.82 5.34
N VAL A 53 -32.56 -2.37 4.53
CA VAL A 53 -32.19 -3.27 3.43
C VAL A 53 -31.32 -2.54 2.40
N TRP A 54 -31.64 -1.29 2.06
CA TRP A 54 -30.82 -0.49 1.15
C TRP A 54 -29.46 -0.12 1.73
N TYR A 55 -29.37 0.11 3.04
CA TYR A 55 -28.08 0.29 3.71
C TYR A 55 -27.22 -0.97 3.60
N GLU A 56 -27.77 -2.15 3.89
CA GLU A 56 -27.05 -3.42 3.76
C GLU A 56 -26.56 -3.65 2.32
N ILE A 57 -27.42 -3.40 1.33
CA ILE A 57 -27.03 -3.45 -0.09
C ILE A 57 -25.85 -2.53 -0.36
N ALA A 58 -25.89 -1.30 0.16
CA ALA A 58 -24.82 -0.32 -0.03
C ALA A 58 -23.52 -0.72 0.68
N MET A 59 -23.60 -1.32 1.87
CA MET A 59 -22.45 -1.81 2.63
C MET A 59 -21.73 -2.98 1.93
N LEU A 60 -22.46 -3.77 1.15
CA LEU A 60 -21.93 -4.87 0.33
C LEU A 60 -21.49 -4.43 -1.07
N SER A 61 -21.82 -3.21 -1.49
CA SER A 61 -21.55 -2.68 -2.83
C SER A 61 -20.21 -1.94 -2.91
N TYR A 62 -19.59 -1.95 -4.09
CA TYR A 62 -18.41 -1.11 -4.33
C TYR A 62 -18.79 0.37 -4.50
N PRO A 63 -17.87 1.33 -4.22
CA PRO A 63 -18.15 2.75 -4.35
C PRO A 63 -18.79 3.19 -5.69
N PRO A 64 -18.38 2.67 -6.88
CA PRO A 64 -19.02 3.02 -8.15
C PRO A 64 -20.45 2.49 -8.29
N GLU A 65 -20.78 1.38 -7.63
CA GLU A 65 -22.11 0.77 -7.65
C GLU A 65 -23.08 1.59 -6.78
N ILE A 66 -22.63 2.03 -5.60
CA ILE A 66 -23.38 2.95 -4.73
C ILE A 66 -23.69 4.25 -5.48
N ALA A 67 -22.70 4.83 -6.18
CA ALA A 67 -22.92 6.02 -7.00
C ALA A 67 -23.91 5.77 -8.15
N SER A 68 -23.88 4.57 -8.73
CA SER A 68 -24.82 4.15 -9.77
C SER A 68 -26.24 4.01 -9.23
N LEU A 69 -26.41 3.44 -8.03
CA LEU A 69 -27.70 3.34 -7.34
C LEU A 69 -28.28 4.73 -7.02
N GLN A 70 -27.45 5.66 -6.53
CA GLN A 70 -27.86 7.06 -6.30
C GLN A 70 -28.33 7.77 -7.58
N SER A 71 -27.88 7.34 -8.76
CA SER A 71 -28.30 7.93 -10.03
C SER A 71 -29.67 7.45 -10.53
N THR A 72 -30.27 6.45 -9.87
CA THR A 72 -31.51 5.83 -10.35
C THR A 72 -32.77 6.62 -9.98
N CYS A 73 -32.88 7.12 -8.73
CA CYS A 73 -34.01 7.93 -8.28
C CYS A 73 -33.63 8.89 -7.14
N ARG A 74 -34.49 9.87 -6.85
CA ARG A 74 -34.26 10.87 -5.79
C ARG A 74 -34.26 10.27 -4.38
N ALA A 75 -35.18 9.35 -4.10
CA ALA A 75 -35.28 8.68 -2.80
C ALA A 75 -33.99 7.90 -2.47
N LEU A 76 -33.48 7.08 -3.40
CA LEU A 76 -32.21 6.36 -3.22
C LEU A 76 -31.02 7.30 -3.15
N LYS A 77 -31.05 8.40 -3.90
CA LYS A 77 -30.02 9.43 -3.77
C LYS A 77 -29.96 9.97 -2.34
N GLU A 78 -31.09 10.41 -1.79
CA GLU A 78 -31.16 10.96 -0.43
C GLU A 78 -30.78 9.93 0.63
N LEU A 79 -31.27 8.69 0.49
CA LEU A 79 -30.99 7.59 1.41
C LEU A 79 -29.50 7.20 1.41
N LEU A 80 -28.90 7.04 0.24
CA LEU A 80 -27.52 6.57 0.11
C LEU A 80 -26.49 7.69 0.18
N PHE A 81 -26.89 8.96 0.08
CA PHE A 81 -25.99 10.12 0.20
C PHE A 81 -25.72 10.51 1.66
N GLN A 82 -25.61 9.50 2.52
CA GLN A 82 -25.34 9.70 3.93
C GLN A 82 -23.87 9.50 4.25
N LYS A 83 -23.38 10.26 5.24
CA LYS A 83 -21.99 10.20 5.68
C LYS A 83 -21.57 8.81 6.15
N GLN A 84 -22.48 8.08 6.81
CA GLN A 84 -22.25 6.73 7.31
C GLN A 84 -22.01 5.74 6.17
N VAL A 85 -22.88 5.74 5.15
CA VAL A 85 -22.76 4.88 3.95
C VAL A 85 -21.43 5.10 3.25
N TRP A 86 -21.11 6.36 2.92
CA TRP A 86 -19.86 6.68 2.22
C TRP A 86 -18.63 6.50 3.10
N GLY A 87 -18.73 6.71 4.41
CA GLY A 87 -17.66 6.45 5.36
C GLY A 87 -17.31 4.97 5.42
N ALA A 88 -18.32 4.10 5.46
CA ALA A 88 -18.12 2.66 5.39
C ALA A 88 -17.53 2.22 4.04
N ALA A 89 -18.06 2.75 2.92
CA ALA A 89 -17.52 2.48 1.58
C ALA A 89 -16.05 2.93 1.45
N LEU A 90 -15.68 4.08 2.03
CA LEU A 90 -14.30 4.55 2.08
C LEU A 90 -13.41 3.62 2.91
N LYS A 91 -13.85 3.21 4.11
CA LYS A 91 -13.11 2.25 4.95
C LYS A 91 -12.87 0.92 4.22
N ALA A 92 -13.90 0.37 3.57
CA ALA A 92 -13.80 -0.85 2.79
C ALA A 92 -12.81 -0.70 1.62
N MET A 93 -12.88 0.44 0.91
CA MET A 93 -11.95 0.78 -0.16
C MET A 93 -10.50 0.88 0.35
N CYS A 94 -10.26 1.55 1.49
CA CYS A 94 -8.93 1.66 2.09
C CYS A 94 -8.34 0.30 2.41
N ARG A 95 -9.11 -0.61 3.00
CA ARG A 95 -8.67 -1.99 3.27
C ARG A 95 -8.34 -2.74 2.00
N GLN A 96 -9.21 -2.66 0.99
CA GLN A 96 -9.01 -3.34 -0.29
C GLN A 96 -7.75 -2.85 -1.02
N ASN A 97 -7.46 -1.55 -0.95
CA ASN A 97 -6.34 -0.92 -1.66
C ASN A 97 -5.11 -0.72 -0.78
N ARG A 98 -5.11 -1.23 0.47
CA ARG A 98 -4.02 -1.06 1.45
C ARG A 98 -3.63 0.41 1.59
N LEU A 99 -4.61 1.26 1.90
CA LEU A 99 -4.41 2.69 2.17
C LEU A 99 -4.48 2.94 3.67
N PHE A 100 -3.66 3.85 4.17
CA PHE A 100 -3.63 4.20 5.58
C PHE A 100 -4.85 5.03 5.94
N LEU A 101 -5.80 4.44 6.67
CA LEU A 101 -7.10 5.02 6.97
C LEU A 101 -7.01 6.41 7.64
N PRO A 102 -6.07 6.69 8.58
CA PRO A 102 -5.90 8.02 9.16
C PRO A 102 -5.61 9.13 8.14
N SER A 103 -5.26 8.78 6.90
CA SER A 103 -5.12 9.75 5.79
C SER A 103 -6.44 10.46 5.47
N TYR A 104 -7.57 9.88 5.87
CA TYR A 104 -8.91 10.37 5.59
C TYR A 104 -9.64 10.71 6.91
N PRO A 105 -9.55 11.96 7.41
CA PRO A 105 -10.24 12.38 8.64
C PRO A 105 -11.74 12.53 8.37
N MET A 106 -12.45 11.41 8.28
CA MET A 106 -13.85 11.32 7.87
C MET A 106 -14.76 12.24 8.68
N GLU A 107 -14.47 12.45 9.97
CA GLU A 107 -15.20 13.33 10.87
C GLU A 107 -15.20 14.78 10.35
N ARG A 108 -14.08 15.22 9.78
CA ARG A 108 -13.89 16.59 9.24
C ARG A 108 -14.23 16.70 7.76
N MET A 109 -14.37 15.58 7.06
CA MET A 109 -14.71 15.57 5.64
C MET A 109 -16.21 15.73 5.40
N SER A 110 -16.56 16.47 4.35
CA SER A 110 -17.93 16.50 3.82
C SER A 110 -18.26 15.18 3.11
N VAL A 111 -19.55 14.84 2.99
CA VAL A 111 -19.99 13.61 2.28
C VAL A 111 -19.45 13.57 0.85
N MET A 112 -19.47 14.71 0.14
CA MET A 112 -18.88 14.85 -1.19
C MET A 112 -17.37 14.58 -1.23
N ALA A 113 -16.63 14.96 -0.19
CA ALA A 113 -15.19 14.68 -0.12
C ALA A 113 -14.94 13.18 0.15
N ILE A 114 -15.72 12.55 1.03
CA ILE A 114 -15.64 11.11 1.31
C ILE A 114 -15.97 10.31 0.06
N GLN A 115 -17.06 10.65 -0.64
CA GLN A 115 -17.45 10.03 -1.90
C GLN A 115 -16.35 10.15 -2.96
N ARG A 116 -15.77 11.34 -3.13
CA ARG A 116 -14.63 11.54 -4.06
C ARG A 116 -13.44 10.66 -3.71
N CYS A 117 -13.09 10.55 -2.42
CA CYS A 117 -12.00 9.68 -1.98
C CYS A 117 -12.31 8.21 -2.26
N ALA A 118 -13.51 7.74 -1.91
CA ALA A 118 -13.95 6.36 -2.13
C ALA A 118 -13.96 5.98 -3.63
N LEU A 119 -14.32 6.90 -4.51
CA LEU A 119 -14.29 6.72 -5.96
C LEU A 119 -12.90 6.91 -6.58
N GLY A 120 -11.93 7.45 -5.84
CA GLY A 120 -10.60 7.81 -6.31
C GLY A 120 -9.88 6.70 -7.08
N PRO A 121 -9.71 5.50 -6.50
CA PRO A 121 -9.03 4.40 -7.20
C PRO A 121 -9.72 3.98 -8.51
N TYR A 122 -11.06 3.98 -8.55
CA TYR A 122 -11.81 3.67 -9.76
C TYR A 122 -11.58 4.72 -10.85
N VAL A 123 -11.66 6.01 -10.49
CA VAL A 123 -11.40 7.13 -11.40
C VAL A 123 -9.96 7.08 -11.91
N PHE A 124 -8.99 6.82 -11.02
CA PHE A 124 -7.58 6.68 -11.38
C PHE A 124 -7.35 5.51 -12.33
N LYS A 125 -7.88 4.31 -12.01
CA LYS A 125 -7.76 3.13 -12.87
C LYS A 125 -8.36 3.38 -14.25
N ARG A 126 -9.55 3.99 -14.31
CA ARG A 126 -10.20 4.34 -15.58
C ARG A 126 -9.39 5.35 -16.38
N MET A 127 -8.81 6.34 -15.72
CA MET A 127 -7.89 7.30 -16.34
C MET A 127 -6.66 6.59 -16.90
N VAL A 128 -5.99 5.72 -16.13
CA VAL A 128 -4.83 4.95 -16.60
C VAL A 128 -5.20 4.10 -17.82
N HIS A 129 -6.32 3.37 -17.79
CA HIS A 129 -6.77 2.54 -18.92
C HIS A 129 -7.09 3.37 -20.17
N ARG A 130 -7.67 4.56 -20.00
CA ARG A 130 -7.98 5.46 -21.12
C ARG A 130 -6.71 5.96 -21.82
N HIS A 131 -5.62 6.11 -21.08
CA HIS A 131 -4.35 6.66 -21.58
C HIS A 131 -3.27 5.59 -21.80
N SER A 132 -3.54 4.31 -21.50
CA SER A 132 -2.56 3.23 -21.67
C SER A 132 -2.44 2.74 -23.11
N SER A 133 -3.30 3.17 -24.04
CA SER A 133 -3.13 2.87 -25.46
C SER A 133 -1.87 3.58 -25.99
N VAL A 134 -0.99 2.82 -26.64
CA VAL A 134 0.33 3.26 -27.12
C VAL A 134 0.22 4.50 -28.03
N VAL A 135 -0.90 4.64 -28.76
CA VAL A 135 -1.18 5.76 -29.66
C VAL A 135 -1.49 7.07 -28.93
N ALA A 136 -2.06 7.03 -27.72
CA ALA A 136 -2.34 8.24 -26.94
C ALA A 136 -1.09 8.84 -26.26
N ARG A 137 0.01 8.08 -26.13
CA ARG A 137 1.18 8.46 -25.31
C ARG A 137 2.00 9.63 -25.86
N MET A 138 2.06 9.84 -27.17
CA MET A 138 2.89 10.91 -27.75
C MET A 138 2.23 12.30 -27.67
N GLU A 139 0.91 12.39 -27.75
CA GLU A 139 0.20 13.69 -27.66
C GLU A 139 -0.29 14.02 -26.23
N SER A 140 -0.58 13.01 -25.42
CA SER A 140 -1.15 13.23 -24.07
C SER A 140 -0.15 13.66 -23.00
N ALA A 141 1.13 13.30 -23.11
CA ALA A 141 2.13 13.70 -22.11
C ALA A 141 2.33 15.23 -22.08
N GLN A 142 2.40 15.87 -23.26
CA GLN A 142 2.48 17.33 -23.35
C GLN A 142 1.14 18.01 -22.99
N SER A 143 0.00 17.38 -23.25
CA SER A 143 -1.32 17.92 -22.92
C SER A 143 -1.64 17.83 -21.42
N LEU A 144 -1.21 16.75 -20.75
CA LEU A 144 -1.37 16.57 -19.30
C LEU A 144 -0.58 17.62 -18.52
N MET A 145 0.65 17.95 -18.93
CA MET A 145 1.43 19.03 -18.32
C MET A 145 0.80 20.43 -18.53
N LYS A 146 -0.04 20.59 -19.56
CA LYS A 146 -0.79 21.83 -19.82
C LYS A 146 -2.08 21.94 -19.02
N ASN A 147 -2.55 20.87 -18.38
CA ASN A 147 -3.78 20.91 -17.60
C ASN A 147 -3.55 21.71 -16.31
N PRO A 148 -4.17 22.89 -16.12
CA PRO A 148 -3.95 23.74 -14.95
C PRO A 148 -4.31 23.03 -13.63
N ALA A 149 -5.17 22.01 -13.66
CA ALA A 149 -5.49 21.18 -12.50
C ALA A 149 -4.34 20.26 -12.03
N THR A 150 -3.30 20.09 -12.86
CA THR A 150 -2.10 19.30 -12.54
C THR A 150 -0.88 20.16 -12.27
N LYS A 151 -0.98 21.49 -12.45
CA LYS A 151 0.09 22.38 -12.02
C LYS A 151 0.21 22.22 -10.51
N PRO A 152 1.40 21.92 -9.97
CA PRO A 152 1.60 21.91 -8.54
C PRO A 152 1.07 23.24 -8.01
N VAL A 153 0.06 23.17 -7.14
CA VAL A 153 -0.47 24.37 -6.47
C VAL A 153 0.74 25.06 -5.88
N GLY A 154 0.91 26.35 -6.22
CA GLY A 154 2.17 27.09 -6.10
C GLY A 154 2.97 26.64 -4.89
N VAL A 155 4.22 26.24 -5.11
CA VAL A 155 5.13 25.75 -4.07
C VAL A 155 5.35 26.89 -3.07
N THR A 156 4.43 27.08 -2.14
CA THR A 156 4.45 28.20 -1.21
C THR A 156 5.43 27.94 -0.07
N ASP A 157 5.71 26.67 0.23
CA ASP A 157 6.63 26.28 1.29
C ASP A 157 7.48 25.08 0.87
N ARG A 158 8.77 25.31 0.63
CA ARG A 158 9.75 24.23 0.54
C ARG A 158 10.04 23.75 1.96
N ILE A 159 9.67 22.52 2.29
CA ILE A 159 10.25 21.86 3.47
C ILE A 159 11.74 21.74 3.18
N LYS A 160 12.54 22.56 3.84
CA LYS A 160 13.99 22.41 3.84
C LYS A 160 14.30 21.22 4.73
N PHE A 161 14.36 20.03 4.15
CA PHE A 161 15.11 18.95 4.77
C PHE A 161 16.53 19.49 5.00
N ARG A 162 17.09 19.32 6.21
CA ARG A 162 18.45 19.76 6.58
C ARG A 162 19.34 19.57 5.36
N ASN A 163 19.97 20.65 4.88
CA ASN A 163 20.67 20.85 3.60
C ASN A 163 21.62 19.71 3.15
N ARG A 164 21.13 18.49 3.04
CA ARG A 164 21.79 17.39 2.36
C ARG A 164 21.20 17.38 0.97
N PRO A 165 22.02 17.55 -0.07
CA PRO A 165 21.55 17.35 -1.42
C PRO A 165 20.90 15.97 -1.46
N ILE A 166 19.62 15.91 -1.83
CA ILE A 166 18.83 14.69 -2.04
C ILE A 166 19.49 13.78 -3.10
N ALA A 167 20.52 14.30 -3.78
CA ALA A 167 21.07 13.78 -5.01
C ALA A 167 21.45 12.30 -4.96
N ASP A 168 22.17 11.78 -3.96
CA ASP A 168 22.79 10.45 -4.17
C ASP A 168 22.73 9.45 -3.00
N SER A 169 22.40 9.86 -1.77
CA SER A 169 22.47 8.96 -0.59
C SER A 169 21.11 8.70 0.06
N GLY A 170 20.19 8.08 -0.69
CA GLY A 170 19.10 7.27 -0.15
C GLY A 170 18.28 7.89 0.99
N THR A 171 18.05 9.21 0.99
CA THR A 171 17.25 9.85 2.04
C THR A 171 15.87 9.20 2.02
N GLY A 172 15.52 8.53 3.11
CA GLY A 172 14.34 7.70 3.16
C GLY A 172 13.08 8.55 3.28
N VAL A 173 12.64 9.13 2.16
CA VAL A 173 11.42 9.92 2.07
C VAL A 173 10.33 9.06 1.42
N PHE A 174 9.31 8.72 2.21
CA PHE A 174 8.25 7.81 1.81
C PHE A 174 6.89 8.47 2.02
N LEU A 175 6.16 8.65 0.93
CA LEU A 175 4.76 9.07 1.02
C LEU A 175 3.91 7.87 1.44
N VAL A 176 3.22 8.01 2.57
CA VAL A 176 2.37 6.96 3.13
C VAL A 176 1.19 6.70 2.17
N PRO A 177 0.81 5.43 1.91
CA PRO A 177 -0.37 5.10 1.13
C PRO A 177 -1.62 5.85 1.63
N GLY A 178 -2.25 6.63 0.76
CA GLY A 178 -3.33 7.58 1.11
C GLY A 178 -2.92 9.05 0.95
N GLY A 179 -1.62 9.33 0.94
CA GLY A 179 -1.04 10.60 0.46
C GLY A 179 -1.02 11.76 1.46
N ARG A 180 -1.56 11.58 2.67
CA ARG A 180 -1.59 12.63 3.70
C ARG A 180 -0.33 12.70 4.56
N PHE A 181 0.33 11.56 4.78
CA PHE A 181 1.49 11.50 5.65
C PHE A 181 2.76 11.24 4.87
N LEU A 182 3.87 11.80 5.35
CA LEU A 182 5.20 11.60 4.82
C LEU A 182 6.10 11.08 5.93
N VAL A 183 6.74 9.94 5.70
CA VAL A 183 7.79 9.40 6.58
C VAL A 183 9.12 9.86 6.04
N THR A 184 9.94 10.47 6.89
CA THR A 184 11.30 10.87 6.53
C THR A 184 12.29 10.30 7.52
N PHE A 185 13.42 9.83 7.00
CA PHE A 185 14.56 9.43 7.81
C PHE A 185 15.82 10.18 7.37
N ASP A 186 16.42 10.95 8.28
CA ASP A 186 17.59 11.79 8.00
C ASP A 186 18.90 11.26 8.62
N GLY A 187 18.86 10.06 9.18
CA GLY A 187 19.93 9.49 9.99
C GLY A 187 19.70 9.77 11.48
N ASP A 188 19.50 11.01 11.88
CA ASP A 188 19.36 11.34 13.30
C ASP A 188 17.96 11.03 13.84
N ALA A 189 16.95 11.06 12.98
CA ALA A 189 15.57 10.86 13.39
C ALA A 189 14.68 10.24 12.32
N LEU A 190 13.71 9.45 12.78
CA LEU A 190 12.57 9.00 12.00
C LEU A 190 11.39 9.92 12.33
N THR A 191 10.93 10.66 11.33
CA THR A 191 9.91 11.70 11.50
C THR A 191 8.70 11.41 10.63
N LEU A 192 7.51 11.57 11.20
CA LEU A 192 6.24 11.54 10.49
C LEU A 192 5.71 12.95 10.35
N TRP A 193 5.39 13.34 9.11
CA TRP A 193 4.81 14.64 8.77
C TRP A 193 3.38 14.47 8.28
N ASP A 194 2.50 15.40 8.64
CA ASP A 194 1.19 15.58 8.01
C ASP A 194 1.33 16.67 6.95
N VAL A 195 1.20 16.29 5.68
CA VAL A 195 1.26 17.20 4.52
C VAL A 195 -0.11 17.74 4.13
N GLY A 196 -1.17 17.33 4.84
CA GLY A 196 -2.54 17.75 4.60
C GLY A 196 -3.41 16.71 3.89
N VAL A 197 -4.72 16.95 3.90
CA VAL A 197 -5.69 16.06 3.26
C VAL A 197 -5.63 16.25 1.75
N ALA A 198 -5.51 15.14 1.01
CA ALA A 198 -5.50 15.16 -0.46
C ALA A 198 -6.76 15.85 -1.02
N GLY A 199 -6.56 16.83 -1.90
CA GLY A 199 -7.64 17.62 -2.50
C GLY A 199 -8.28 18.65 -1.57
N GLY A 200 -7.75 18.83 -0.35
CA GLY A 200 -8.03 19.97 0.50
C GLY A 200 -7.26 21.23 0.07
N PRO A 201 -7.50 22.38 0.73
CA PRO A 201 -6.64 23.55 0.56
C PRO A 201 -5.20 23.21 0.95
N PRO A 202 -4.18 23.79 0.29
CA PRO A 202 -2.79 23.59 0.67
C PRO A 202 -2.57 23.95 2.14
N THR A 203 -1.99 23.03 2.90
CA THR A 203 -1.62 23.25 4.29
C THR A 203 -0.11 23.16 4.43
N LYS A 204 0.47 24.00 5.29
CA LYS A 204 1.88 23.89 5.64
C LYS A 204 2.13 22.53 6.29
N PRO A 205 3.12 21.75 5.81
CA PRO A 205 3.48 20.48 6.41
C PRO A 205 3.83 20.65 7.89
N SER A 206 3.33 19.75 8.72
CA SER A 206 3.53 19.78 10.18
C SER A 206 4.07 18.46 10.69
N GLN A 207 5.02 18.52 11.63
CA GLN A 207 5.57 17.32 12.26
C GLN A 207 4.53 16.73 13.23
N VAL A 208 4.20 15.45 13.06
CA VAL A 208 3.24 14.73 13.90
C VAL A 208 3.95 14.05 15.06
N THR A 209 5.00 13.30 14.76
CA THR A 209 5.80 12.55 15.74
C THR A 209 7.20 12.33 15.21
N GLN A 210 8.15 12.09 16.12
CA GLN A 210 9.55 11.86 15.81
C GLN A 210 10.17 10.91 16.82
N ILE A 211 10.99 9.99 16.31
CA ILE A 211 11.91 9.19 17.12
C ILE A 211 13.32 9.69 16.82
N ALA A 212 13.99 10.20 17.84
CA ALA A 212 15.41 10.53 17.77
C ALA A 212 16.26 9.26 18.00
N PHE A 213 17.35 9.16 17.26
CA PHE A 213 18.39 8.15 17.47
C PHE A 213 19.60 8.81 18.14
N PRO A 214 20.38 8.06 18.94
CA PRO A 214 21.56 8.63 19.58
C PRO A 214 22.52 9.25 18.54
N PRO A 215 23.14 10.39 18.85
CA PRO A 215 24.18 10.96 17.98
C PRO A 215 25.29 9.94 17.72
N GLY A 216 25.80 9.88 16.50
CA GLY A 216 26.87 8.94 16.13
C GLY A 216 26.40 7.51 15.88
N THR A 217 25.11 7.21 16.04
CA THR A 217 24.51 5.93 15.60
C THR A 217 24.70 5.70 14.09
N PHE A 218 24.86 6.80 13.34
CA PHE A 218 25.06 6.82 11.91
C PHE A 218 26.42 7.46 11.68
N PRO A 219 27.43 6.71 11.20
CA PRO A 219 28.67 7.32 10.80
C PRO A 219 28.34 8.31 9.68
N MET A 220 28.50 9.60 9.97
CA MET A 220 28.29 10.65 8.98
C MET A 220 29.13 10.33 7.75
N HIS A 221 28.52 10.52 6.57
CA HIS A 221 29.24 10.56 5.30
C HIS A 221 30.52 11.37 5.49
N ARG A 222 31.68 10.71 5.41
CA ARG A 222 32.93 11.44 5.19
C ARG A 222 32.82 12.05 3.80
N ALA A 223 33.34 13.27 3.66
CA ALA A 223 33.35 14.02 2.40
C ALA A 223 34.15 13.32 1.27
N ASP A 224 34.81 12.20 1.58
CA ASP A 224 35.73 11.47 0.71
C ASP A 224 35.00 10.60 -0.32
N GLY A 225 34.01 11.12 -1.06
CA GLY A 225 33.48 10.56 -2.31
C GLY A 225 33.01 9.09 -2.34
N ASP A 226 33.08 8.38 -1.23
CA ASP A 226 32.80 6.96 -1.12
C ASP A 226 31.30 6.83 -0.95
N GLU A 227 30.67 6.13 -1.90
CA GLU A 227 29.23 5.92 -2.01
C GLU A 227 28.74 5.04 -0.85
N ALA A 228 28.76 5.61 0.36
CA ALA A 228 28.29 4.95 1.55
C ALA A 228 26.79 4.71 1.37
N ALA A 229 26.38 3.43 1.39
CA ALA A 229 24.97 3.12 1.29
C ALA A 229 24.23 3.80 2.46
N GLY A 230 23.29 4.67 2.09
CA GLY A 230 22.45 5.36 3.02
C GLY A 230 21.57 4.39 3.82
N PRO A 231 20.90 4.88 4.86
CA PRO A 231 19.92 4.07 5.56
C PRO A 231 18.81 3.62 4.61
N ALA A 232 18.43 2.35 4.70
CA ALA A 232 17.29 1.84 3.96
C ALA A 232 16.03 1.99 4.82
N VAL A 233 14.96 2.48 4.21
CA VAL A 233 13.64 2.60 4.86
C VAL A 233 12.62 1.92 3.97
N SER A 234 11.69 1.20 4.58
CA SER A 234 10.59 0.53 3.91
C SER A 234 9.31 0.83 4.68
N VAL A 235 8.26 1.20 3.95
CA VAL A 235 6.97 1.60 4.52
C VAL A 235 5.88 0.77 3.87
N ARG A 236 5.08 0.05 4.67
CA ARG A 236 4.04 -0.84 4.16
C ARG A 236 2.85 -0.91 5.11
N MET A 237 1.65 -1.04 4.53
CA MET A 237 0.43 -1.30 5.29
C MET A 237 0.34 -2.76 5.76
N ARG A 238 -0.08 -2.97 7.01
CA ARG A 238 -0.49 -4.25 7.58
C ARG A 238 -1.85 -4.11 8.23
N GLY A 239 -2.88 -4.67 7.59
CA GLY A 239 -4.26 -4.43 8.03
C GLY A 239 -4.57 -2.93 7.99
N ASP A 240 -4.97 -2.38 9.12
CA ASP A 240 -5.28 -0.95 9.26
C ASP A 240 -4.07 -0.11 9.72
N ASP A 241 -2.95 -0.74 10.13
CA ASP A 241 -1.76 -0.08 10.65
C ASP A 241 -0.68 0.12 9.57
N LEU A 242 0.15 1.14 9.77
CA LEU A 242 1.32 1.39 8.94
C LEU A 242 2.56 0.85 9.63
N ARG A 243 3.33 0.00 8.95
CA ARG A 243 4.62 -0.45 9.42
C ARG A 243 5.74 0.27 8.70
N VAL A 244 6.74 0.67 9.47
CA VAL A 244 7.97 1.29 8.99
C VAL A 244 9.14 0.45 9.48
N VAL A 245 9.92 -0.09 8.55
CA VAL A 245 11.18 -0.76 8.87
C VAL A 245 12.31 0.14 8.40
N ILE A 246 13.30 0.32 9.27
CA ILE A 246 14.54 1.03 8.93
C ILE A 246 15.70 0.09 9.16
N ALA A 247 16.72 0.17 8.32
CA ALA A 247 17.98 -0.55 8.46
C ALA A 247 19.14 0.41 8.18
N TYR A 248 20.12 0.41 9.07
CA TYR A 248 21.19 1.39 9.07
C TYR A 248 22.46 0.87 9.75
N GLY A 249 23.56 1.61 9.62
CA GLY A 249 24.84 1.28 10.27
C GLY A 249 25.92 0.88 9.27
N ARG A 250 27.17 0.91 9.73
CA ARG A 250 28.38 0.55 8.96
C ARG A 250 29.18 -0.43 9.80
N GLY A 251 29.46 -1.63 9.29
CA GLY A 251 30.06 -2.72 10.08
C GLY A 251 28.99 -3.50 10.87
N THR A 252 28.30 -2.85 11.80
CA THR A 252 27.11 -3.42 12.45
C THR A 252 25.84 -2.83 11.83
N VAL A 253 25.06 -3.67 11.14
CA VAL A 253 23.77 -3.27 10.59
C VAL A 253 22.70 -3.43 11.66
N VAL A 254 22.06 -2.34 12.06
CA VAL A 254 20.92 -2.32 12.96
C VAL A 254 19.66 -2.12 12.14
N ALA A 255 18.70 -3.02 12.31
CA ALA A 255 17.35 -2.85 11.79
C ALA A 255 16.36 -2.68 12.95
N LYS A 256 15.37 -1.81 12.72
CA LYS A 256 14.27 -1.52 13.65
C LYS A 256 12.95 -1.51 12.89
N ALA A 257 11.92 -2.05 13.51
CA ALA A 257 10.57 -2.10 12.95
C ALA A 257 9.64 -1.34 13.89
N PHE A 258 8.84 -0.44 13.32
CA PHE A 258 7.88 0.38 14.02
C PHE A 258 6.49 0.17 13.42
N ASP A 259 5.47 0.10 14.27
CA ASP A 259 4.08 0.28 13.83
C ASP A 259 3.61 1.70 14.16
N LEU A 260 2.75 2.24 13.31
CA LEU A 260 1.96 3.42 13.57
C LEU A 260 0.51 2.99 13.70
N GLY A 261 0.00 3.07 14.93
CA GLY A 261 -1.37 2.69 15.25
C GLY A 261 -2.39 3.52 14.47
N SER A 262 -3.39 2.83 13.91
CA SER A 262 -4.50 3.43 13.16
C SER A 262 -5.59 4.05 14.04
N VAL A 263 -5.63 3.66 15.32
CA VAL A 263 -6.76 3.94 16.22
C VAL A 263 -6.77 5.39 16.69
N ASP A 264 -5.61 6.02 16.80
CA ASP A 264 -5.50 7.37 17.31
C ASP A 264 -5.54 8.43 16.21
N THR A 265 -6.15 9.57 16.55
CA THR A 265 -6.14 10.78 15.71
C THR A 265 -4.73 11.33 15.45
N ARG A 266 -3.74 10.85 16.21
CA ARG A 266 -2.32 11.21 16.09
C ARG A 266 -1.46 9.94 16.06
N PRO A 267 -1.10 9.43 14.88
CA PRO A 267 -0.29 8.23 14.78
C PRO A 267 1.07 8.44 15.45
N THR A 268 1.44 7.53 16.35
CA THR A 268 2.73 7.50 17.04
C THR A 268 3.49 6.24 16.65
N PHE A 269 4.82 6.33 16.65
CA PHE A 269 5.67 5.18 16.36
C PHE A 269 5.79 4.28 17.60
N THR A 270 5.42 3.01 17.45
CA THR A 270 5.60 1.96 18.47
C THR A 270 6.67 0.99 17.99
N LEU A 271 7.77 0.86 18.74
CA LEU A 271 8.84 -0.07 18.41
C LEU A 271 8.36 -1.52 18.59
N LEU A 272 8.41 -2.32 17.53
CA LEU A 272 8.09 -3.74 17.58
C LEU A 272 9.29 -4.60 17.95
N GLY A 273 10.47 -4.20 17.48
CA GLY A 273 11.69 -4.95 17.68
C GLY A 273 12.88 -4.30 17.03
N SER A 274 14.06 -4.80 17.40
CA SER A 274 15.33 -4.41 16.80
C SER A 274 16.21 -5.64 16.65
N VAL A 275 16.99 -5.68 15.57
CA VAL A 275 18.05 -6.66 15.37
C VAL A 275 19.35 -5.93 15.03
N SER A 276 20.45 -6.41 15.57
CA SER A 276 21.80 -5.94 15.26
C SER A 276 22.59 -7.09 14.66
N ILE A 277 23.11 -6.87 13.46
CA ILE A 277 23.88 -7.83 12.69
C ILE A 277 25.29 -7.31 12.66
N ASP A 278 26.18 -7.97 13.40
CA ASP A 278 27.60 -7.67 13.32
C ASP A 278 28.16 -8.31 12.05
N ALA A 279 28.67 -7.47 11.16
CA ALA A 279 29.27 -7.89 9.92
C ALA A 279 30.71 -7.33 9.80
N SER A 280 31.36 -7.15 10.96
CA SER A 280 32.76 -6.76 11.11
C SER A 280 33.80 -7.77 10.62
N HIS A 281 33.38 -8.99 10.26
CA HIS A 281 34.28 -10.07 9.83
C HIS A 281 34.74 -9.96 8.36
N GLU A 282 34.12 -9.11 7.53
CA GLU A 282 34.54 -8.94 6.14
C GLU A 282 35.49 -7.74 6.00
N GLU A 283 36.55 -7.89 5.21
CA GLU A 283 37.55 -6.83 4.93
C GLU A 283 36.92 -5.56 4.32
N HIS A 284 35.68 -5.64 3.85
CA HIS A 284 34.95 -4.51 3.28
C HIS A 284 33.71 -4.25 4.12
N MET A 285 33.54 -3.01 4.60
CA MET A 285 32.45 -2.62 5.49
C MET A 285 31.08 -2.89 4.85
N PRO A 286 30.30 -3.84 5.35
CA PRO A 286 28.98 -4.12 4.85
C PRO A 286 28.00 -3.01 5.23
N CYS A 287 27.08 -2.75 4.32
CA CYS A 287 26.04 -1.76 4.46
C CYS A 287 24.69 -2.35 3.99
N CYS A 288 23.59 -1.80 4.50
CA CYS A 288 22.27 -2.19 4.02
C CYS A 288 22.05 -1.59 2.63
N LYS A 289 21.77 -2.44 1.64
CA LYS A 289 21.56 -2.00 0.25
C LYS A 289 20.09 -1.87 -0.10
N GLU A 290 19.31 -2.87 0.29
CA GLU A 290 17.90 -2.99 -0.07
C GLU A 290 17.12 -3.48 1.16
N LEU A 291 15.92 -2.95 1.35
CA LEU A 291 15.04 -3.32 2.44
C LEU A 291 13.63 -3.56 1.88
N ASP A 292 13.26 -4.84 1.82
CA ASP A 292 11.93 -5.26 1.42
C ASP A 292 11.13 -5.70 2.65
N GLN A 293 9.82 -5.44 2.62
CA GLN A 293 8.95 -5.72 3.75
C GLN A 293 7.78 -6.62 3.34
N PHE A 294 7.45 -7.55 4.23
CA PHE A 294 6.32 -8.48 4.21
C PHE A 294 5.42 -8.26 5.42
N ASP A 295 4.31 -9.00 5.47
CA ASP A 295 3.29 -8.83 6.51
C ASP A 295 3.88 -8.99 7.93
N ASP A 296 4.72 -10.01 8.16
CA ASP A 296 5.39 -10.29 9.45
C ASP A 296 6.93 -10.33 9.37
N ARG A 297 7.51 -10.05 8.19
CA ARG A 297 8.95 -10.18 7.93
C ARG A 297 9.53 -8.97 7.23
N ALA A 298 10.82 -8.75 7.40
CA ALA A 298 11.62 -7.87 6.57
C ALA A 298 12.75 -8.67 5.93
N LEU A 299 13.01 -8.45 4.65
CA LEU A 299 14.20 -8.94 3.96
C LEU A 299 15.19 -7.78 3.91
N ILE A 300 16.27 -7.92 4.65
CA ILE A 300 17.36 -6.96 4.73
C ILE A 300 18.48 -7.52 3.86
N THR A 301 18.86 -6.80 2.81
CA THR A 301 20.01 -7.15 1.99
C THR A 301 21.23 -6.40 2.50
N VAL A 302 22.17 -7.13 3.07
CA VAL A 302 23.45 -6.62 3.58
C VAL A 302 24.56 -7.07 2.63
N GLY A 303 25.54 -6.24 2.34
CA GLY A 303 26.68 -6.71 1.55
C GLY A 303 27.68 -5.64 1.16
N ASN A 304 28.83 -6.07 0.67
CA ASN A 304 30.00 -5.21 0.41
C ASN A 304 30.38 -5.12 -1.08
N GLY A 305 29.41 -4.86 -1.95
CA GLY A 305 29.68 -4.73 -3.41
C GLY A 305 29.84 -6.06 -4.12
N THR A 306 30.66 -6.96 -3.57
CA THR A 306 30.97 -8.30 -4.10
C THR A 306 30.15 -9.39 -3.42
N SER A 307 29.92 -9.31 -2.10
CA SER A 307 29.03 -10.19 -1.36
C SER A 307 27.63 -9.57 -1.18
N ARG A 308 26.61 -10.43 -1.14
CA ARG A 308 25.25 -10.09 -0.70
C ARG A 308 24.74 -11.19 0.22
N GLU A 309 24.45 -10.82 1.45
CA GLU A 309 23.74 -11.62 2.44
C GLU A 309 22.29 -11.17 2.52
N PHE A 310 21.40 -12.14 2.61
CA PHE A 310 19.97 -11.89 2.74
C PHE A 310 19.53 -12.29 4.12
N ILE A 311 19.06 -11.33 4.90
CA ILE A 311 18.61 -11.55 6.27
C ILE A 311 17.10 -11.42 6.29
N VAL A 312 16.42 -12.52 6.56
CA VAL A 312 14.98 -12.51 6.78
C VAL A 312 14.74 -12.36 8.26
N TRP A 313 14.28 -11.18 8.64
CA TRP A 313 13.94 -10.85 10.01
C TRP A 313 12.43 -11.01 10.22
N ASN A 314 12.04 -11.93 11.09
CA ASN A 314 10.69 -12.03 11.62
C ASN A 314 10.60 -11.19 12.91
N PHE A 315 10.09 -9.97 12.78
CA PHE A 315 10.00 -9.06 13.92
C PHE A 315 8.92 -9.48 14.94
N MET A 316 7.95 -10.36 14.59
CA MET A 316 6.94 -10.87 15.54
C MET A 316 7.54 -11.89 16.51
N GLN A 317 8.43 -12.74 16.02
CA GLN A 317 9.12 -13.77 16.83
C GLN A 317 10.46 -13.28 17.37
N SER A 318 10.85 -12.04 17.03
CA SER A 318 12.19 -11.50 17.25
C SER A 318 13.30 -12.45 16.75
N SER A 319 13.01 -13.24 15.72
CA SER A 319 13.92 -14.23 15.15
C SER A 319 14.38 -13.79 13.76
N PHE A 320 15.59 -14.20 13.36
CA PHE A 320 16.06 -13.96 12.00
C PHE A 320 16.75 -15.20 11.45
N SER A 321 16.71 -15.33 10.12
CA SER A 321 17.48 -16.32 9.39
C SER A 321 18.38 -15.64 8.38
N VAL A 322 19.65 -16.07 8.34
CA VAL A 322 20.62 -15.61 7.37
C VAL A 322 20.62 -16.60 6.20
N MET A 323 20.39 -16.09 5.00
CA MET A 323 20.47 -16.86 3.77
C MET A 323 21.71 -16.41 3.00
N PHE A 324 22.71 -17.29 2.95
CA PHE A 324 23.90 -17.10 2.13
C PHE A 324 23.57 -17.37 0.66
N SER A 325 23.94 -16.42 -0.19
CA SER A 325 23.76 -16.50 -1.63
C SER A 325 25.02 -17.09 -2.29
N SER A 326 24.99 -18.39 -2.64
CA SER A 326 25.78 -18.93 -3.77
C SER A 326 25.27 -18.27 -5.08
N PRO A 327 26.07 -18.07 -6.14
CA PRO A 327 25.95 -16.91 -7.02
C PRO A 327 24.53 -16.61 -7.53
N LYS A 328 24.10 -15.37 -7.23
CA LYS A 328 22.86 -14.68 -7.65
C LYS A 328 21.59 -15.55 -7.65
N PRO A 329 21.03 -15.90 -6.49
CA PRO A 329 19.67 -16.40 -6.43
C PRO A 329 18.71 -15.33 -6.96
N THR A 330 17.73 -15.73 -7.76
CA THR A 330 16.65 -14.82 -8.18
C THR A 330 15.83 -14.42 -6.96
N LEU A 331 15.34 -13.19 -6.90
CA LEU A 331 14.45 -12.72 -5.82
C LEU A 331 13.32 -13.72 -5.57
N SER A 332 12.70 -14.27 -6.63
CA SER A 332 11.66 -15.30 -6.57
C SER A 332 12.06 -16.61 -5.89
N SER A 333 13.35 -16.98 -5.90
CA SER A 333 13.87 -18.14 -5.18
C SER A 333 14.05 -17.87 -3.68
N LEU A 334 14.48 -16.65 -3.31
CA LEU A 334 14.57 -16.20 -1.92
C LEU A 334 13.17 -16.07 -1.31
N TYR A 335 12.21 -15.52 -2.05
CA TYR A 335 10.80 -15.44 -1.67
C TYR A 335 10.22 -16.83 -1.33
N ARG A 336 10.55 -17.87 -2.11
CA ARG A 336 10.07 -19.24 -1.83
C ARG A 336 10.69 -19.86 -0.58
N ARG A 337 11.97 -19.60 -0.30
CA ARG A 337 12.66 -20.11 0.90
C ARG A 337 12.27 -19.37 2.18
N ALA A 338 11.88 -18.10 2.05
CA ALA A 338 11.45 -17.26 3.15
C ALA A 338 9.99 -17.52 3.59
N LEU A 339 9.23 -18.38 2.91
CA LEU A 339 7.87 -18.76 3.34
C LEU A 339 7.93 -19.98 4.27
N PRO A 340 7.10 -20.04 5.33
CA PRO A 340 7.03 -21.22 6.18
C PRO A 340 6.58 -22.44 5.35
N LEU A 341 7.22 -23.60 5.58
CA LEU A 341 6.99 -24.88 4.90
C LEU A 341 5.52 -25.37 4.94
N GLY A 342 4.62 -24.70 5.68
CA GLY A 342 3.20 -25.03 5.79
C GLY A 342 2.26 -24.34 4.80
N SER A 343 2.73 -23.43 3.93
CA SER A 343 1.85 -22.72 2.97
C SER A 343 1.90 -23.24 1.52
N GLN A 344 2.58 -24.37 1.27
CA GLN A 344 2.54 -25.03 -0.04
C GLN A 344 1.50 -26.15 -0.03
N ASN A 345 0.26 -25.83 -0.38
CA ASN A 345 -0.70 -26.85 -0.81
C ASN A 345 -1.69 -26.28 -1.84
N HIS A 346 -1.43 -26.66 -3.10
CA HIS A 346 -2.35 -27.03 -4.19
C HIS A 346 -1.86 -26.52 -5.56
N GLN A 347 -1.06 -27.35 -6.23
CA GLN A 347 -1.19 -27.53 -7.69
C GLN A 347 -0.61 -28.89 -8.12
N ILE A 348 -1.54 -29.81 -8.37
CA ILE A 348 -1.65 -30.82 -9.44
C ILE A 348 -0.40 -31.62 -9.87
N SER A 349 -0.59 -32.94 -9.82
CA SER A 349 0.25 -34.05 -10.28
C SER A 349 0.71 -33.99 -11.74
N GLY A 350 1.91 -34.54 -11.98
CA GLY A 350 2.37 -35.04 -13.28
C GLY A 350 3.89 -35.21 -13.34
N GLU A 351 4.35 -36.46 -13.35
CA GLU A 351 5.63 -37.05 -13.80
C GLU A 351 6.73 -36.10 -14.36
N ARG A 352 8.04 -36.27 -14.13
CA ARG A 352 8.89 -37.47 -14.18
C ARG A 352 10.27 -37.14 -13.57
N ALA A 353 10.95 -38.15 -13.06
CA ALA A 353 12.22 -38.05 -12.33
C ALA A 353 13.42 -37.53 -13.16
N HIS A 354 14.22 -36.64 -12.56
CA HIS A 354 15.67 -36.62 -12.75
C HIS A 354 16.37 -36.25 -11.44
N ARG A 355 17.15 -37.20 -10.91
CA ARG A 355 18.00 -37.03 -9.71
C ARG A 355 19.12 -36.03 -10.02
N SER A 356 19.24 -35.00 -9.19
CA SER A 356 20.46 -34.21 -9.01
C SER A 356 20.64 -34.00 -7.50
N ASN A 357 21.66 -34.66 -6.95
CA ASN A 357 22.07 -34.51 -5.56
C ASN A 357 22.86 -33.20 -5.43
N GLN A 358 22.23 -32.14 -4.93
CA GLN A 358 22.96 -31.01 -4.36
C GLN A 358 22.80 -31.03 -2.84
N ARG A 359 23.85 -31.48 -2.15
CA ARG A 359 24.02 -31.34 -0.70
C ARG A 359 24.11 -29.84 -0.39
N THR A 360 23.09 -29.31 0.27
CA THR A 360 23.12 -27.96 0.85
C THR A 360 23.79 -28.07 2.22
N HIS A 361 24.98 -27.49 2.37
CA HIS A 361 25.61 -27.35 3.68
C HIS A 361 24.95 -26.16 4.40
N LEU A 362 24.10 -26.46 5.39
CA LEU A 362 23.72 -25.51 6.43
C LEU A 362 24.91 -25.38 7.38
N LEU A 363 25.77 -24.40 7.14
CA LEU A 363 26.76 -23.99 8.14
C LEU A 363 26.03 -23.18 9.21
N HIS A 364 25.85 -23.79 10.39
CA HIS A 364 25.50 -23.05 11.60
C HIS A 364 26.72 -22.23 12.03
N HIS A 365 26.90 -21.05 11.45
CA HIS A 365 27.74 -20.03 12.08
C HIS A 365 26.98 -19.46 13.27
N SER A 366 27.55 -19.62 14.46
CA SER A 366 27.05 -19.05 15.70
C SER A 366 27.22 -17.52 15.66
N LEU A 367 26.21 -16.81 15.15
CA LEU A 367 26.05 -15.38 15.42
C LEU A 367 25.61 -15.25 16.88
N THR A 368 26.48 -14.70 17.73
CA THR A 368 26.13 -14.38 19.11
C THR A 368 25.15 -13.21 19.12
N CYS A 369 23.86 -13.51 19.28
CA CYS A 369 22.82 -12.51 19.46
C CYS A 369 22.77 -12.11 20.94
N ASN A 370 23.12 -10.86 21.25
CA ASN A 370 22.90 -10.29 22.57
C ASN A 370 21.54 -9.58 22.55
N THR A 371 20.46 -10.32 22.80
CA THR A 371 19.11 -9.75 22.95
C THR A 371 19.01 -9.04 24.29
N ARG A 372 19.27 -7.71 24.31
CA ARG A 372 18.94 -6.87 25.46
C ARG A 372 17.49 -6.44 25.39
N TRP A 373 16.69 -6.92 26.34
CA TRP A 373 15.35 -6.43 26.61
C TRP A 373 15.46 -5.23 27.56
N ASN A 374 15.08 -4.05 27.11
CA ASN A 374 14.69 -2.97 28.01
C ASN A 374 13.16 -2.94 28.00
N VAL A 375 12.55 -3.40 29.09
CA VAL A 375 11.12 -3.23 29.38
C VAL A 375 10.89 -1.84 29.93
#